data_AF-D8M366-F1
#
_entry.id   AF-D8M366-F1
#
_cell.length_a   1.000
_cell.length_b   1.000
_cell.length_c   1.000
_cell.angle_alpha   90.00
_cell.angle_beta   90.00
_cell.angle_gamma   90.00
#
_symmetry.space_group_name_H-M   'P 1'
#
loop_
_entity.id
_entity.type
_entity.pdbx_description
1 polymer ?
#
loop_
_entity_poly.entity_id
_entity_poly.type
_entity_poly.pdbx_seq_one_letter_code
_entity_poly.pdbx_strand_id
1 'polypeptide(L)'
;MAFYGSSSTYHKDANETTEWEDILAERGIVPRKKDIENALDEVLEERKEKVNPYEGRDLNELEDDLDEELLSDEDLVALNEYRQKRIAELQRAAVKNKFGYLIQLSRSEYVRQVTEASQEYPVVVFLYKEKYPTVLVLVLVLVLVLVIFLTALL
;
A
#
# COMPACT_ATOMS: atom_id res chain seq x y z
N MET A 1 -37.20 30.16 -35.55
CA MET A 1 -36.07 29.65 -36.35
C MET A 1 -35.09 29.03 -35.36
N ALA A 2 -35.07 27.70 -35.23
CA ALA A 2 -34.21 27.02 -34.26
C ALA A 2 -32.87 26.65 -34.94
N PHE A 3 -31.77 27.18 -34.42
CA PHE A 3 -30.42 26.90 -34.92
C PHE A 3 -29.96 25.56 -34.32
N TYR A 4 -30.07 24.47 -35.08
CA TYR A 4 -29.43 23.20 -34.75
C TYR A 4 -27.91 23.37 -34.94
N GLY A 5 -27.20 23.65 -33.85
CA GLY A 5 -25.74 23.52 -33.82
C GLY A 5 -25.37 22.04 -33.95
N SER A 6 -24.98 21.62 -35.15
CA SER A 6 -24.39 20.30 -35.36
C SER A 6 -23.03 20.27 -34.66
N SER A 7 -22.98 19.64 -33.48
CA SER A 7 -21.72 19.36 -32.80
C SER A 7 -21.04 18.20 -33.50
N SER A 8 -20.23 18.50 -34.52
CA SER A 8 -19.34 17.51 -35.13
C SER A 8 -18.24 17.16 -34.14
N THR A 9 -18.28 15.95 -33.60
CA THR A 9 -17.14 15.38 -32.87
C THR A 9 -16.15 14.85 -33.90
N TYR A 10 -15.02 15.55 -34.06
CA TYR A 10 -13.91 15.08 -34.89
C TYR A 10 -13.23 13.91 -34.18
N HIS A 11 -13.36 12.71 -34.76
CA HIS A 11 -12.56 11.56 -34.35
C HIS A 11 -11.19 11.72 -35.03
N LYS A 12 -10.20 12.17 -34.26
CA LYS A 12 -8.81 12.24 -34.71
C LYS A 12 -8.18 10.86 -34.56
N ASP A 13 -7.57 10.36 -35.63
CA ASP A 13 -6.78 9.13 -35.56
C ASP A 13 -5.57 9.35 -34.64
N ALA A 14 -5.33 8.40 -33.72
CA ALA A 14 -4.36 8.55 -32.64
C ALA A 14 -2.90 8.75 -33.12
N ASN A 15 -2.62 8.57 -34.41
CA ASN A 15 -1.28 8.65 -34.99
C ASN A 15 -1.08 9.83 -35.96
N GLU A 16 -2.11 10.63 -36.24
CA GLU A 16 -1.98 11.78 -37.15
C GLU A 16 -1.74 13.06 -36.34
N THR A 17 -0.60 13.73 -36.55
CA THR A 17 -0.39 15.09 -36.06
C THR A 17 -0.98 16.09 -37.04
N THR A 18 -1.53 17.17 -36.52
CA THR A 18 -2.01 18.28 -37.37
C THR A 18 -0.84 19.16 -37.78
N GLU A 19 -0.91 19.82 -38.93
CA GLU A 19 0.14 20.75 -39.39
C GLU A 19 0.50 21.82 -38.34
N TRP A 20 -0.48 22.20 -37.50
CA TRP A 20 -0.27 23.12 -36.38
C TRP A 20 0.54 22.51 -35.24
N GLU A 21 0.32 21.23 -34.90
CA GLU A 21 1.09 20.53 -33.86
C GLU A 21 2.55 20.36 -34.28
N ASP A 22 2.81 20.12 -35.56
CA ASP A 22 4.16 19.99 -36.10
C ASP A 22 4.93 21.32 -36.03
N ILE A 23 4.27 22.43 -36.37
CA ILE A 23 4.86 23.78 -36.24
C ILE A 23 5.15 24.13 -34.78
N LEU A 24 4.26 23.77 -33.84
CA LEU A 24 4.46 23.98 -32.40
C LEU A 24 5.62 23.14 -31.86
N ALA A 25 5.79 21.93 -32.39
CA ALA A 25 6.90 21.05 -32.05
C ALA A 25 8.24 21.53 -32.63
N GLU A 26 8.24 22.05 -33.86
CA GLU A 26 9.42 22.69 -34.47
C GLU A 26 9.84 23.96 -33.72
N ARG A 27 8.88 24.72 -33.19
CA ARG A 27 9.12 25.89 -32.34
C ARG A 27 9.51 25.54 -30.90
N GLY A 28 9.51 24.26 -30.53
CA GLY A 28 9.88 23.78 -29.19
C GLY A 28 8.85 24.10 -28.09
N ILE A 29 7.61 24.43 -28.44
CA ILE A 29 6.53 24.71 -27.49
C ILE A 29 5.89 23.41 -26.99
N VAL A 30 5.82 22.39 -27.87
CA VAL A 30 5.31 21.05 -27.55
C VAL A 30 6.43 20.03 -27.80
N PRO A 31 6.61 19.03 -26.93
CA PRO A 31 7.62 18.00 -27.15
C PRO A 31 7.31 17.20 -28.41
N ARG A 32 8.32 16.86 -29.22
CA ARG A 32 8.10 15.95 -30.35
C ARG A 32 7.79 14.56 -29.82
N LYS A 33 6.89 13.86 -30.51
CA LYS A 33 6.49 12.48 -30.16
C LYS A 33 7.69 11.54 -29.99
N LYS A 34 8.71 11.67 -30.86
CA LYS A 34 9.96 10.89 -30.77
C LYS A 34 10.77 11.19 -29.51
N ASP A 35 10.75 12.45 -29.04
CA ASP A 35 11.47 12.86 -27.83
C ASP A 35 10.75 12.30 -26.59
N ILE A 36 9.42 12.14 -26.64
CA ILE A 36 8.62 11.49 -25.59
C ILE A 36 8.87 9.98 -25.57
N GLU A 37 8.89 9.32 -26.74
CA GLU A 37 9.18 7.89 -26.85
C GLU A 37 10.58 7.56 -26.31
N ASN A 38 11.60 8.33 -26.74
CA ASN A 38 12.97 8.17 -26.24
C ASN A 38 13.07 8.41 -24.71
N ALA A 39 12.37 9.43 -24.18
CA ALA A 39 12.37 9.70 -22.75
C ALA A 39 11.63 8.61 -21.95
N LEU A 40 10.57 8.02 -22.52
CA LEU A 40 9.91 6.87 -21.90
C LEU A 40 10.83 5.65 -21.88
N ASP A 41 11.51 5.38 -22.98
CA ASP A 41 12.43 4.25 -23.09
C ASP A 41 13.60 4.41 -22.11
N GLU A 42 14.18 5.61 -21.99
CA GLU A 42 15.22 5.93 -21.01
C GLU A 42 14.75 5.72 -19.57
N VAL A 43 13.54 6.19 -19.22
CA VAL A 43 12.93 5.97 -17.89
C VAL A 43 12.62 4.49 -17.63
N LEU A 44 12.24 3.74 -18.67
CA LEU A 44 11.99 2.30 -18.56
C LEU A 44 13.28 1.50 -18.40
N GLU A 45 14.36 1.88 -19.09
CA GLU A 45 15.68 1.28 -18.90
C GLU A 45 16.24 1.60 -17.51
N GLU A 46 16.14 2.85 -17.06
CA GLU A 46 16.58 3.25 -15.73
C GLU A 46 15.78 2.54 -14.61
N ARG A 47 14.49 2.26 -14.84
CA ARG A 47 13.72 1.40 -13.94
C ARG A 47 14.19 -0.05 -13.99
N LYS A 48 14.44 -0.61 -15.17
CA LYS A 48 14.90 -2.01 -15.29
C LYS A 48 16.25 -2.23 -14.60
N GLU A 49 17.15 -1.24 -14.64
CA GLU A 49 18.42 -1.30 -13.90
C GLU A 49 18.25 -1.21 -12.37
N LYS A 50 17.19 -0.54 -11.89
CA LYS A 50 16.93 -0.31 -10.45
C LYS A 50 15.95 -1.30 -9.83
N VAL A 51 15.24 -2.09 -10.63
CA VAL A 51 14.27 -3.07 -10.13
C VAL A 51 15.04 -4.32 -9.73
N ASN A 52 14.93 -4.66 -8.45
CA ASN A 52 15.47 -5.91 -7.95
C ASN A 52 14.77 -7.08 -8.69
N PRO A 53 15.50 -7.98 -9.38
CA PRO A 53 14.91 -9.07 -10.17
C PRO A 53 14.00 -10.00 -9.34
N TYR A 54 14.12 -9.95 -8.02
CA TYR A 54 13.39 -10.73 -7.05
C TYR A 54 12.10 -10.04 -6.54
N GLU A 55 11.88 -8.77 -6.89
CA GLU A 55 10.72 -8.00 -6.44
C GLU A 55 9.43 -8.47 -7.15
N GLY A 56 8.56 -9.18 -6.43
CA GLY A 56 7.26 -9.65 -6.92
C GLY A 56 7.10 -11.17 -7.07
N ARG A 57 8.15 -11.97 -6.84
CA ARG A 57 8.06 -13.44 -6.79
C ARG A 57 7.70 -13.95 -5.39
N ASP A 58 7.05 -15.10 -5.32
CA ASP A 58 6.73 -15.76 -4.06
C ASP A 58 7.98 -16.40 -3.42
N LEU A 59 8.04 -16.47 -2.09
CA LEU A 59 9.23 -16.97 -1.37
C LEU A 59 9.58 -18.42 -1.74
N ASN A 60 8.56 -19.24 -2.00
CA ASN A 60 8.73 -20.63 -2.39
C ASN A 60 9.33 -20.73 -3.81
N GLU A 61 8.92 -19.85 -4.73
CA GLU A 61 9.45 -19.81 -6.10
C GLU A 61 10.92 -19.35 -6.11
N LEU A 62 11.31 -18.43 -5.22
CA LEU A 62 12.71 -18.07 -5.06
C LEU A 62 13.55 -19.23 -4.48
N GLU A 63 13.00 -20.01 -3.54
CA GLU A 63 13.74 -21.10 -2.90
C GLU A 63 13.94 -22.28 -3.87
N ASP A 64 12.97 -22.55 -4.74
CA ASP A 64 13.04 -23.65 -5.72
C ASP A 64 13.86 -23.29 -6.99
N ASP A 65 13.92 -22.01 -7.40
CA ASP A 65 14.62 -21.57 -8.62
C ASP A 65 16.11 -21.20 -8.39
N LEU A 66 16.54 -20.99 -7.14
CA LEU A 66 17.86 -20.44 -6.81
C LEU A 66 18.78 -21.49 -6.20
N ASP A 67 19.63 -22.11 -7.03
CA ASP A 67 20.82 -22.81 -6.55
C ASP A 67 21.78 -21.77 -5.91
N GLU A 68 21.80 -21.69 -4.57
CA GLU A 68 22.63 -20.73 -3.82
C GLU A 68 24.14 -20.83 -4.17
N GLU A 69 24.61 -21.96 -4.71
CA GLU A 69 26.00 -22.16 -5.18
C GLU A 69 26.31 -21.52 -6.55
N LEU A 70 25.29 -21.15 -7.33
CA LEU A 70 25.42 -20.62 -8.70
C LEU A 70 25.25 -19.09 -8.76
N LEU A 71 24.87 -18.47 -7.65
CA LEU A 71 24.65 -17.04 -7.52
C LEU A 71 25.96 -16.29 -7.25
N SER A 72 26.04 -15.05 -7.74
CA SER A 72 27.14 -14.17 -7.39
C SER A 72 27.00 -13.67 -5.94
N ASP A 73 28.10 -13.22 -5.33
CA ASP A 73 28.09 -12.63 -3.99
C ASP A 73 27.12 -11.43 -3.88
N GLU A 74 26.96 -10.65 -4.96
CA GLU A 74 26.01 -9.52 -5.00
C GLU A 74 24.55 -9.99 -4.99
N ASP A 75 24.23 -11.07 -5.71
CA ASP A 75 22.88 -11.63 -5.75
C ASP A 75 22.47 -12.22 -4.40
N LEU A 76 23.41 -12.89 -3.71
CA LEU A 76 23.19 -13.44 -2.36
C LEU A 76 22.89 -12.34 -1.34
N VAL A 77 23.57 -11.20 -1.44
CA VAL A 77 23.31 -10.04 -0.57
C VAL A 77 21.91 -9.48 -0.83
N ALA A 78 21.54 -9.25 -2.09
CA ALA A 78 20.23 -8.74 -2.47
C ALA A 78 19.08 -9.66 -2.02
N LEU A 79 19.27 -10.97 -2.13
CA LEU A 79 18.30 -11.98 -1.68
C LEU A 79 18.09 -11.94 -0.16
N ASN A 80 19.19 -11.85 0.60
CA ASN A 80 19.12 -11.80 2.06
C ASN A 80 18.46 -10.52 2.55
N GLU A 81 18.78 -9.37 1.93
CA GLU A 81 18.10 -8.11 2.21
C GLU A 81 16.59 -8.19 1.96
N TYR A 82 16.18 -8.83 0.86
CA TYR A 82 14.76 -9.03 0.56
C TYR A 82 14.08 -9.93 1.60
N ARG A 83 14.70 -11.06 1.98
CA ARG A 83 14.21 -11.94 3.06
C ARG A 83 14.02 -11.15 4.36
N GLN A 84 15.02 -10.38 4.78
CA GLN A 84 14.96 -9.57 5.99
C GLN A 84 13.86 -8.51 5.94
N LYS A 85 13.73 -7.80 4.81
CA LYS A 85 12.69 -6.78 4.60
C LYS A 85 11.29 -7.37 4.74
N ARG A 86 11.04 -8.53 4.13
CA ARG A 86 9.75 -9.23 4.21
C ARG A 86 9.45 -9.74 5.61
N ILE A 87 10.43 -10.32 6.30
CA ILE A 87 10.27 -10.73 7.71
C ILE A 87 9.91 -9.52 8.58
N ALA A 88 10.57 -8.38 8.39
CA ALA A 88 10.26 -7.16 9.13
C ALA A 88 8.83 -6.64 8.83
N GLU A 89 8.37 -6.72 7.59
CA GLU A 89 6.99 -6.37 7.22
C GLU A 89 5.96 -7.29 7.89
N LEU A 90 6.20 -8.61 7.87
CA LEU A 90 5.34 -9.59 8.55
C LEU A 90 5.32 -9.38 10.07
N GLN A 91 6.47 -9.09 10.69
CA GLN A 91 6.55 -8.78 12.11
C GLN A 91 5.77 -7.50 12.45
N ARG A 92 5.88 -6.45 11.63
CA ARG A 92 5.09 -5.22 11.80
C ARG A 92 3.59 -5.49 11.67
N ALA A 93 3.18 -6.30 10.69
CA ALA A 93 1.78 -6.69 10.51
C ALA A 93 1.27 -7.55 11.68
N ALA A 94 2.07 -8.47 12.19
CA ALA A 94 1.72 -9.31 13.35
C ALA A 94 1.56 -8.48 14.63
N VAL A 95 2.38 -7.45 14.84
CA VAL A 95 2.23 -6.53 15.98
C VAL A 95 0.94 -5.71 15.88
N LYS A 96 0.51 -5.34 14.67
CA LYS A 96 -0.74 -4.57 14.46
C LYS A 96 -2.00 -5.36 14.82
N ASN A 97 -2.02 -6.68 14.62
CA ASN A 97 -3.18 -7.54 14.89
C ASN A 97 -3.29 -8.03 16.36
N LYS A 98 -2.52 -7.45 17.29
CA LYS A 98 -2.58 -7.85 18.70
C LYS A 98 -3.90 -7.50 19.40
N PHE A 99 -4.65 -6.52 18.90
CA PHE A 99 -5.87 -6.00 19.51
C PHE A 99 -7.06 -6.15 18.56
N GLY A 100 -8.25 -6.45 19.09
CA GLY A 100 -9.44 -6.66 18.25
C GLY A 100 -10.62 -7.36 18.93
N TYR A 101 -10.44 -7.82 20.16
CA TYR A 101 -11.50 -8.39 20.98
C TYR A 101 -11.51 -7.76 22.38
N LEU A 102 -12.69 -7.77 23.01
CA LEU A 102 -12.87 -7.20 24.33
C LEU A 102 -12.51 -8.24 25.39
N ILE A 103 -11.55 -7.91 26.25
CA ILE A 103 -11.08 -8.78 27.33
C ILE A 103 -11.79 -8.39 28.62
N GLN A 104 -12.35 -9.37 29.33
CA GLN A 104 -12.86 -9.15 30.68
C GLN A 104 -11.69 -9.10 31.67
N LEU A 105 -11.60 -8.04 32.45
CA LEU A 105 -10.52 -7.82 33.41
C LEU A 105 -10.95 -8.16 34.83
N SER A 106 -10.13 -8.95 35.52
CA SER A 106 -10.21 -9.08 36.97
C SER A 106 -9.44 -7.95 37.67
N ARG A 107 -9.72 -7.73 38.96
CA ARG A 107 -9.03 -6.69 39.76
C ARG A 107 -7.52 -6.91 39.84
N SER A 108 -7.07 -8.16 39.92
CA SER A 108 -5.64 -8.52 39.96
C SER A 108 -4.93 -8.22 38.65
N GLU A 109 -5.62 -8.32 37.53
CA GLU A 109 -5.04 -8.12 36.19
C GLU A 109 -5.06 -6.65 35.75
N TYR A 110 -5.83 -5.79 36.42
CA TYR A 110 -5.93 -4.37 36.09
C TYR A 110 -4.58 -3.66 36.09
N VAL A 111 -3.72 -3.95 37.07
CA VAL A 111 -2.40 -3.30 37.19
C VAL A 111 -1.55 -3.62 35.95
N ARG A 112 -1.45 -4.90 35.58
CA ARG A 112 -0.67 -5.35 34.43
C ARG A 112 -1.28 -4.89 33.10
N GLN A 113 -2.57 -5.13 32.89
CA GLN A 113 -3.20 -4.91 31.59
C GLN A 113 -3.63 -3.47 31.33
N VAL A 114 -3.75 -2.63 32.36
CA VAL A 114 -4.12 -1.21 32.22
C VAL A 114 -2.97 -0.31 32.62
N THR A 115 -2.40 -0.50 33.81
CA THR A 115 -1.40 0.46 34.34
C THR A 115 -0.04 0.31 33.67
N GLU A 116 0.44 -0.92 33.47
CA GLU A 116 1.69 -1.17 32.76
C GLU A 116 1.50 -1.01 31.25
N ALA A 117 0.44 -1.60 30.68
CA ALA A 117 0.19 -1.51 29.24
C ALA A 117 -0.11 -0.07 28.76
N SER A 118 -0.69 0.80 29.59
CA SER A 118 -0.94 2.21 29.23
C SER A 118 0.33 3.02 28.98
N GLN A 119 1.50 2.54 29.40
CA GLN A 119 2.78 3.20 29.12
C GLN A 119 3.24 2.95 27.68
N GLU A 120 2.84 1.83 27.09
CA GLU A 120 3.27 1.39 25.76
C GLU A 120 2.18 1.59 24.70
N TYR A 121 0.89 1.48 25.08
CA TYR A 121 -0.25 1.57 24.17
C TYR A 121 -1.42 2.37 24.77
N PRO A 122 -2.27 3.02 23.96
CA PRO A 122 -3.50 3.64 24.45
C PRO A 122 -4.52 2.56 24.87
N VAL A 123 -4.89 2.56 26.15
CA VAL A 123 -5.83 1.59 26.74
C VAL A 123 -7.17 2.28 27.04
N VAL A 124 -8.27 1.66 26.61
CA VAL A 124 -9.63 2.09 26.95
C VAL A 124 -10.26 1.05 27.87
N VAL A 125 -10.67 1.48 29.07
CA VAL A 125 -11.35 0.62 30.04
C VAL A 125 -12.81 1.01 30.13
N PHE A 126 -13.70 0.03 29.95
CA PHE A 126 -15.14 0.20 30.13
C PHE A 126 -15.59 -0.56 31.38
N LEU A 127 -15.90 0.19 32.45
CA LEU A 127 -16.42 -0.37 33.69
C LEU A 127 -17.95 -0.31 33.67
N TYR A 128 -18.61 -1.45 33.80
CA TYR A 128 -20.07 -1.53 33.78
C TYR A 128 -20.61 -2.39 34.93
N LYS A 129 -21.92 -2.23 35.19
CA LYS A 129 -22.67 -3.06 36.10
C LYS A 129 -23.84 -3.68 35.34
N GLU A 130 -24.02 -4.99 35.49
CA GLU A 130 -24.92 -5.84 34.69
C GLU A 130 -26.43 -5.52 34.85
N LYS A 131 -26.79 -4.52 35.64
CA LYS A 131 -28.19 -4.17 35.94
C LYS A 131 -28.97 -3.58 34.76
N TYR A 132 -28.31 -3.25 33.65
CA TYR A 132 -28.93 -2.55 32.53
C TYR A 132 -28.71 -3.30 31.21
N PRO A 133 -29.77 -3.66 30.47
CA PRO A 133 -29.65 -4.39 29.20
C PRO A 133 -28.92 -3.60 28.11
N THR A 134 -28.85 -2.27 28.23
CA THR A 134 -28.17 -1.37 27.30
C THR A 134 -26.65 -1.57 27.24
N VAL A 135 -26.07 -2.21 28.25
CA VAL A 135 -24.62 -2.45 28.34
C VAL A 135 -24.11 -3.35 27.22
N LEU A 136 -24.88 -4.36 26.81
CA LEU A 136 -24.51 -5.27 25.71
C LEU A 136 -24.37 -4.54 24.37
N VAL A 137 -25.25 -3.58 24.12
CA VAL A 137 -25.21 -2.75 22.90
C VAL A 137 -23.97 -1.85 22.91
N LEU A 138 -23.64 -1.27 24.07
CA LEU A 138 -22.42 -0.47 24.23
C LEU A 138 -21.14 -1.27 24.01
N VAL A 139 -21.08 -2.52 24.49
CA VAL A 139 -19.95 -3.43 24.26
C VAL A 139 -19.79 -3.73 22.76
N LEU A 140 -20.87 -4.00 22.04
CA LEU A 140 -20.85 -4.23 20.59
C LEU A 140 -20.35 -2.99 19.81
N VAL A 141 -20.83 -1.80 20.18
CA VAL A 141 -20.38 -0.54 19.57
C VAL A 141 -18.90 -0.29 19.85
N LEU A 142 -18.42 -0.55 21.06
CA LEU A 142 -17.01 -0.42 21.41
C LEU A 142 -16.11 -1.32 20.57
N VAL A 143 -16.50 -2.58 20.34
CA VAL A 143 -15.75 -3.50 19.48
C VAL A 143 -15.72 -3.00 18.03
N LEU A 144 -16.85 -2.53 17.50
CA LEU A 144 -16.92 -1.96 16.14
C LEU A 144 -16.04 -0.71 16.01
N VAL A 145 -16.10 0.21 16.97
CA VAL A 145 -15.25 1.40 16.96
C VAL A 145 -13.78 1.04 17.03
N LEU A 146 -13.39 0.07 17.87
CA LEU A 146 -12.00 -0.39 17.96
C LEU A 146 -11.51 -1.03 16.65
N VAL A 147 -12.34 -1.87 16.02
CA VAL A 147 -12.01 -2.49 14.72
C VAL A 147 -11.88 -1.43 13.62
N ILE A 148 -12.83 -0.49 13.53
CA ILE A 148 -12.80 0.59 12.53
C ILE A 148 -11.61 1.53 12.76
N PHE A 149 -11.31 1.85 14.02
CA PHE A 149 -10.17 2.72 14.34
C PHE A 149 -8.83 2.04 14.03
N LEU A 150 -8.72 0.72 14.24
CA LEU A 150 -7.52 -0.04 13.84
C LEU A 150 -7.38 -0.17 12.32
N THR A 151 -8.48 -0.35 11.57
CA THR A 151 -8.43 -0.50 10.12
C THR A 151 -8.26 0.82 9.37
N ALA A 152 -8.75 1.94 9.91
CA ALA A 152 -8.64 3.26 9.30
C ALA A 152 -7.29 3.95 9.54
N LEU A 153 -6.47 3.45 10.47
CA LEU A 153 -5.12 3.95 10.73
C LEU A 153 -4.05 3.27 9.84
N LEU A 154 -4.48 2.47 8.86
CA LEU A 154 -3.66 1.69 7.93
C LEU A 154 -3.78 2.27 6.52
#